data_AF-A0A815VGF0-F1
#
_entry.id   AF-A0A815VGF0-F1
#
_cell.length_a   1.000
_cell.length_b   1.000
_cell.length_c   1.000
_cell.angle_alpha   90.00
_cell.angle_beta   90.00
_cell.angle_gamma   90.00
#
_symmetry.space_group_name_H-M   'P 1'
#
loop_
_entity.id
_entity.type
_entity.pdbx_description
1 polymer ?
#
loop_
_entity_poly.entity_id
_entity_poly.type
_entity_poly.pdbx_seq_one_letter_code
_entity_poly.pdbx_strand_id
1 'polypeptide(L)'
;MNIVKIIIDIFTKCVRKESNNSEGKCTLLSTQVSYEDTIQNFCLIWLDKNIGEVNDTDCMNIIVQLRQVINDIQTFTDVDECVAFINDSTDKKICLVSSGALGHTIVPIIHDKAQINNIYIFCGNKTLHEQWTQQWPKVKGVFTDISLIYESLTQAIQDYDQNSESINFIETIDDTSNINLNKLDRSFMYTQLLKEILLTIDFELEYFNDFLIFCREYFADNNIELRNVDKIEKEYQYHQPIWWYTYNCFLCSMLNKALHTMEMDLIIKLGFFIRDLHQHIADLHYEQYGDHHQSKTFTVYRGQGLSQTDFDQLTKKYGGLLSFHSFLSTSKDRNVSLAFARQSIETSHPIGILFIMKIDPSKSSTPFANIRNASVHHKEEILFSIHSVFRIGSMKLIDKTNNRLWQVELTLTNDNDPQLCALTEHIRKETLSGYKGWYRLGALLLQLDQYDKAEQLYNLLLVKVTKKGEEAHLNHMLGIVKNNQGKYEEAIHRYEKSIEINREILLPNSSALAASYNGLGSVYSSINDYSKAHSYYEKALIINRETLPLDHPDLATSYNNIG
;
A
#
# COMPACT_ATOMS: atom_id res chain seq x y z
N MET A 1 32.28 -7.87 5.03
CA MET A 1 32.11 -8.32 6.44
C MET A 1 30.61 -8.33 6.70
N ASN A 2 30.02 -9.52 6.83
CA ASN A 2 28.60 -9.80 6.56
C ASN A 2 27.59 -8.99 7.40
N ILE A 3 26.70 -8.27 6.71
CA ILE A 3 25.48 -7.60 7.20
C ILE A 3 24.58 -8.56 8.01
N VAL A 4 24.55 -9.83 7.63
CA VAL A 4 23.83 -10.92 8.33
C VAL A 4 24.29 -11.09 9.79
N LYS A 5 25.57 -10.83 10.09
CA LYS A 5 26.09 -11.00 11.47
C LYS A 5 25.66 -9.86 12.40
N ILE A 6 25.46 -8.66 11.84
CA ILE A 6 24.98 -7.48 12.59
C ILE A 6 23.49 -7.63 12.89
N ILE A 7 22.70 -8.17 11.95
CA ILE A 7 21.26 -8.43 12.13
C ILE A 7 21.02 -9.48 13.22
N ILE A 8 21.81 -10.57 13.26
CA ILE A 8 21.71 -11.61 14.29
C ILE A 8 22.13 -11.08 15.68
N ASP A 9 23.18 -10.27 15.77
CA ASP A 9 23.64 -9.71 17.06
C ASP A 9 22.66 -8.67 17.65
N ILE A 10 21.92 -7.94 16.81
CA ILE A 10 20.87 -7.00 17.24
C ILE A 10 19.63 -7.77 17.73
N PHE A 11 19.17 -8.78 16.99
CA PHE A 11 18.03 -9.61 17.39
C PHE A 11 18.28 -10.39 18.70
N THR A 12 19.50 -10.91 18.89
CA THR A 12 19.84 -11.72 20.08
C THR A 12 19.94 -10.87 21.37
N LYS A 13 20.17 -9.55 21.26
CA LYS A 13 20.22 -8.64 22.42
C LYS A 13 18.87 -8.08 22.82
N CYS A 14 17.93 -7.88 21.89
CA CYS A 14 16.59 -7.40 22.21
C CYS A 14 15.74 -8.45 22.94
N VAL A 15 15.83 -9.73 22.54
CA VAL A 15 15.04 -10.82 23.16
C VAL A 15 15.48 -11.13 24.61
N ARG A 16 16.70 -10.77 25.01
CA ARG A 16 17.22 -11.05 26.38
C ARG A 16 16.94 -9.96 27.42
N LYS A 17 16.36 -8.81 27.05
CA LYS A 17 16.10 -7.71 27.99
C LYS A 17 14.66 -7.58 28.48
N GLU A 18 13.71 -8.34 27.94
CA GLU A 18 12.30 -8.30 28.36
C GLU A 18 11.92 -9.30 29.47
N SER A 19 12.87 -10.09 29.96
CA SER A 19 12.68 -10.91 31.17
C SER A 19 13.47 -10.32 32.34
N ASN A 20 12.98 -9.22 32.95
CA ASN A 20 13.02 -8.98 34.40
C ASN A 20 12.48 -7.58 34.78
N ASN A 21 11.57 -7.59 35.76
CA ASN A 21 11.06 -6.50 36.61
C ASN A 21 9.77 -5.74 36.20
N SER A 22 8.65 -6.35 36.61
CA SER A 22 7.67 -5.87 37.60
C SER A 22 7.03 -4.47 37.49
N GLU A 23 5.72 -4.50 37.25
CA GLU A 23 4.63 -3.74 37.91
C GLU A 23 4.74 -2.21 38.04
N GLY A 24 4.10 -1.52 37.09
CA GLY A 24 3.61 -0.15 37.25
C GLY A 24 2.41 0.07 36.34
N LYS A 25 1.20 0.09 36.92
CA LYS A 25 -0.06 0.43 36.23
C LYS A 25 0.07 1.77 35.52
N CYS A 26 0.09 1.76 34.19
CA CYS A 26 -0.15 2.94 33.36
C CYS A 26 -1.40 2.66 32.52
N THR A 27 -2.48 3.37 32.83
CA THR A 27 -3.72 3.42 32.05
C THR A 27 -3.43 4.01 30.67
N LEU A 28 -3.17 3.13 29.71
CA LEU A 28 -3.18 3.44 28.28
C LEU A 28 -4.64 3.54 27.84
N LEU A 29 -5.09 4.75 27.51
CA LEU A 29 -6.17 4.93 26.54
C LEU A 29 -5.59 4.58 25.17
N SER A 30 -5.57 3.28 24.88
CA SER A 30 -5.24 2.74 23.56
C SER A 30 -6.42 2.99 22.62
N THR A 31 -6.41 4.12 21.91
CA THR A 31 -7.02 4.17 20.58
C THR A 31 -6.03 3.56 19.59
N GLN A 32 -5.82 2.25 19.71
CA GLN A 32 -5.35 1.43 18.60
C GLN A 32 -6.52 1.31 17.63
N VAL A 33 -6.54 2.14 16.60
CA VAL A 33 -7.29 1.81 15.39
C VAL A 33 -6.41 0.82 14.63
N SER A 34 -6.64 -0.46 14.87
CA SER A 34 -5.99 -1.58 14.19
C SER A 34 -6.39 -1.59 12.72
N TYR A 35 -5.52 -1.09 11.85
CA TYR A 35 -5.63 -1.21 10.40
C TYR A 35 -5.05 -2.56 9.96
N GLU A 36 -5.85 -3.61 10.13
CA GLU A 36 -5.53 -5.00 9.78
C GLU A 36 -6.53 -5.57 8.74
N ASP A 37 -7.37 -4.71 8.16
CA ASP A 37 -8.71 -5.07 7.65
C ASP A 37 -8.86 -5.41 6.16
N THR A 38 -7.79 -5.66 5.41
CA THR A 38 -7.94 -6.02 3.98
C THR A 38 -7.49 -7.44 3.60
N ILE A 39 -6.85 -8.18 4.50
CA ILE A 39 -6.62 -9.64 4.35
C ILE A 39 -7.22 -10.45 5.52
N GLN A 40 -7.74 -9.79 6.56
CA GLN A 40 -8.43 -10.43 7.68
C GLN A 40 -9.86 -10.91 7.41
N ASN A 41 -10.42 -10.58 6.24
CA ASN A 41 -11.83 -10.85 5.95
C ASN A 41 -12.09 -12.21 5.30
N PHE A 42 -11.08 -13.03 4.98
CA PHE A 42 -11.30 -14.39 4.50
C PHE A 42 -10.85 -15.44 5.52
N CYS A 43 -11.75 -16.39 5.80
CA CYS A 43 -11.47 -17.59 6.57
C CYS A 43 -11.65 -18.80 5.64
N LEU A 44 -10.62 -19.64 5.52
CA LEU A 44 -10.76 -20.93 4.86
C LEU A 44 -11.13 -21.98 5.90
N ILE A 45 -12.26 -22.64 5.70
CA ILE A 45 -12.62 -23.80 6.48
C ILE A 45 -12.32 -25.05 5.67
N TRP A 46 -11.60 -25.99 6.28
CA TRP A 46 -11.43 -27.33 5.74
C TRP A 46 -12.18 -28.34 6.59
N LEU A 47 -13.13 -29.04 5.98
CA LEU A 47 -13.98 -30.01 6.64
C LEU A 47 -13.82 -31.39 6.03
N ASP A 48 -13.10 -32.27 6.73
CA ASP A 48 -12.86 -33.65 6.33
C ASP A 48 -12.62 -34.51 7.57
N LYS A 49 -13.14 -35.74 7.59
CA LYS A 49 -12.96 -36.71 8.68
C LYS A 49 -11.51 -37.18 8.80
N ASN A 50 -10.75 -37.14 7.70
CA ASN A 50 -9.43 -37.77 7.60
C ASN A 50 -8.24 -36.81 7.78
N ILE A 51 -8.48 -35.55 8.16
CA ILE A 51 -7.43 -34.49 8.26
C ILE A 51 -6.27 -34.86 9.20
N GLY A 52 -6.47 -35.81 10.13
CA GLY A 52 -5.47 -36.19 11.12
C GLY A 52 -5.02 -37.67 11.12
N GLU A 53 -5.59 -38.55 10.30
CA GLU A 53 -5.38 -40.01 10.43
C GLU A 53 -4.53 -40.65 9.33
N VAL A 54 -4.05 -39.89 8.34
CA VAL A 54 -3.19 -40.43 7.29
C VAL A 54 -1.99 -39.50 7.14
N ASN A 55 -0.79 -40.09 6.95
CA ASN A 55 0.41 -39.42 6.47
C ASN A 55 0.21 -38.90 5.03
N ASP A 56 -0.87 -38.16 4.79
CA ASP A 56 -1.19 -37.59 3.50
C ASP A 56 -0.40 -36.29 3.38
N THR A 57 0.87 -36.46 3.03
CA THR A 57 1.88 -35.40 2.95
C THR A 57 1.41 -34.29 2.00
N ASP A 58 0.54 -34.64 1.05
CA ASP A 58 -0.08 -33.73 0.10
C ASP A 58 -1.07 -32.76 0.80
N CYS A 59 -2.02 -33.23 1.61
CA CYS A 59 -2.99 -32.37 2.30
C CYS A 59 -2.33 -31.34 3.23
N MET A 60 -1.30 -31.75 3.99
CA MET A 60 -0.56 -30.84 4.87
C MET A 60 0.26 -29.81 4.07
N ASN A 61 0.92 -30.23 2.98
CA ASN A 61 1.62 -29.31 2.08
C ASN A 61 0.67 -28.29 1.44
N ILE A 62 -0.57 -28.69 1.16
CA ILE A 62 -1.57 -27.82 0.53
C ILE A 62 -2.21 -26.87 1.54
N ILE A 63 -2.47 -27.29 2.78
CA ILE A 63 -2.86 -26.36 3.85
C ILE A 63 -1.77 -25.30 4.04
N VAL A 64 -0.49 -25.68 3.97
CA VAL A 64 0.64 -24.74 3.99
C VAL A 64 0.63 -23.81 2.77
N GLN A 65 0.36 -24.30 1.56
CA GLN A 65 0.22 -23.47 0.35
C GLN A 65 -0.98 -22.52 0.41
N LEU A 66 -2.11 -22.96 0.98
CA LEU A 66 -3.31 -22.14 1.13
C LEU A 66 -3.12 -21.08 2.23
N ARG A 67 -2.31 -21.35 3.26
CA ARG A 67 -1.93 -20.35 4.29
C ARG A 67 -1.17 -19.16 3.72
N GLN A 68 -0.61 -19.29 2.52
CA GLN A 68 0.08 -18.20 1.82
C GLN A 68 -0.89 -17.25 1.09
N VAL A 69 -2.15 -17.66 0.92
CA VAL A 69 -3.20 -16.88 0.25
C VAL A 69 -4.27 -16.44 1.25
N ILE A 70 -4.59 -17.27 2.25
CA ILE A 70 -5.52 -16.95 3.35
C ILE A 70 -4.82 -17.24 4.69
N ASN A 71 -4.60 -16.20 5.51
CA ASN A 71 -3.92 -16.36 6.80
C ASN A 71 -4.77 -17.08 7.87
N ASP A 72 -6.10 -17.02 7.76
CA ASP A 72 -7.03 -17.66 8.70
C ASP A 72 -7.60 -18.96 8.12
N ILE A 73 -7.00 -20.10 8.49
CA ILE A 73 -7.44 -21.43 8.08
C ILE A 73 -7.82 -22.26 9.30
N GLN A 74 -9.08 -22.68 9.35
CA GLN A 74 -9.65 -23.53 10.38
C GLN A 74 -9.93 -24.92 9.81
N THR A 75 -9.62 -25.97 10.58
CA THR A 75 -9.86 -27.36 10.18
C THR A 75 -10.86 -27.99 11.14
N PHE A 76 -11.87 -28.66 10.61
CA PHE A 76 -12.86 -29.40 11.38
C PHE A 76 -13.00 -30.83 10.87
N THR A 77 -13.20 -31.76 11.81
CA THR A 77 -13.53 -33.16 11.51
C THR A 77 -15.01 -33.45 11.75
N ASP A 78 -15.68 -32.57 12.51
CA ASP A 78 -17.10 -32.65 12.86
C ASP A 78 -17.91 -31.52 12.19
N VAL A 79 -19.12 -31.88 11.73
CA VAL A 79 -19.99 -30.96 10.98
C VAL A 79 -20.66 -29.95 11.92
N ASP A 80 -21.05 -30.37 13.12
CA ASP A 80 -21.79 -29.52 14.05
C ASP A 80 -20.86 -28.44 14.64
N GLU A 81 -19.60 -28.79 14.95
CA GLU A 81 -18.57 -27.83 15.35
C GLU A 81 -18.26 -26.81 14.25
N CYS A 82 -18.16 -27.27 12.99
CA CYS A 82 -17.95 -26.42 11.83
C CYS A 82 -19.11 -25.43 11.65
N VAL A 83 -20.35 -25.89 11.78
CA VAL A 83 -21.54 -25.05 11.65
C VAL A 83 -21.64 -24.05 12.80
N ALA A 84 -21.29 -24.44 14.04
CA ALA A 84 -21.24 -23.53 15.18
C ALA A 84 -20.23 -22.39 14.93
N PHE A 85 -19.02 -22.73 14.48
CA PHE A 85 -18.00 -21.74 14.13
C PHE A 85 -18.45 -20.77 13.02
N ILE A 86 -19.10 -21.30 11.97
CA ILE A 86 -19.64 -20.48 10.88
C ILE A 86 -20.69 -19.49 11.42
N ASN A 87 -21.56 -19.93 12.34
CA ASN A 87 -22.59 -19.06 12.91
C ASN A 87 -22.01 -17.96 13.80
N ASP A 88 -20.95 -18.25 14.56
CA ASP A 88 -20.30 -17.28 15.45
C ASP A 88 -19.39 -16.29 14.69
N SER A 89 -18.92 -16.66 13.50
CA SER A 89 -18.05 -15.84 12.66
C SER A 89 -18.84 -14.81 11.86
N THR A 90 -19.15 -13.66 12.48
CA THR A 90 -19.99 -12.60 11.87
C THR A 90 -19.26 -11.65 10.92
N ASP A 91 -17.95 -11.46 11.12
CA ASP A 91 -17.17 -10.43 10.41
C ASP A 91 -16.28 -10.99 9.28
N LYS A 92 -16.29 -12.31 9.04
CA LYS A 92 -15.42 -12.98 8.05
C LYS A 92 -16.21 -13.63 6.90
N LYS A 93 -15.67 -13.55 5.69
CA LYS A 93 -16.07 -14.32 4.50
C LYS A 93 -15.44 -15.70 4.52
N ILE A 94 -16.26 -16.72 4.40
CA ILE A 94 -15.84 -18.11 4.58
C ILE A 94 -15.80 -18.80 3.23
N CYS A 95 -14.63 -19.34 2.89
CA CYS A 95 -14.49 -20.32 1.83
C CYS A 95 -14.48 -21.71 2.49
N LEU A 96 -15.33 -22.64 2.04
CA LEU A 96 -15.36 -24.00 2.57
C LEU A 96 -14.77 -24.97 1.55
N VAL A 97 -13.79 -25.76 1.98
CA VAL A 97 -13.36 -26.99 1.30
C VAL A 97 -13.91 -28.17 2.11
N SER A 98 -14.73 -29.00 1.48
CA SER A 98 -15.30 -30.18 2.15
C SER A 98 -15.12 -31.45 1.35
N SER A 99 -14.88 -32.56 2.03
CA SER A 99 -14.87 -33.88 1.38
C SER A 99 -16.26 -34.24 0.87
N GLY A 100 -16.36 -35.01 -0.21
CA GLY A 100 -17.67 -35.41 -0.76
C GLY A 100 -18.61 -36.08 0.26
N ALA A 101 -18.06 -36.81 1.23
CA ALA A 101 -18.82 -37.48 2.29
C ALA A 101 -19.43 -36.50 3.30
N LEU A 102 -18.70 -35.48 3.73
CA LEU A 102 -19.20 -34.46 4.66
C LEU A 102 -19.99 -33.36 3.94
N GLY A 103 -19.64 -33.07 2.69
CA GLY A 103 -20.32 -32.13 1.80
C GLY A 103 -21.80 -32.42 1.67
N HIS A 104 -22.20 -33.70 1.67
CA HIS A 104 -23.61 -34.10 1.59
C HIS A 104 -24.43 -33.61 2.79
N THR A 105 -23.78 -33.51 3.95
CA THR A 105 -24.42 -33.10 5.20
C THR A 105 -24.35 -31.58 5.39
N ILE A 106 -23.18 -30.97 5.18
CA ILE A 106 -22.98 -29.56 5.50
C ILE A 106 -23.56 -28.60 4.44
N VAL A 107 -23.45 -28.92 3.14
CA VAL A 107 -23.82 -27.98 2.08
C VAL A 107 -25.30 -27.59 2.14
N PRO A 108 -26.26 -28.51 2.35
CA PRO A 108 -27.67 -28.13 2.53
C PRO A 108 -27.91 -27.16 3.70
N ILE A 109 -27.06 -27.20 4.74
CA ILE A 109 -27.21 -26.39 5.97
C ILE A 109 -26.65 -24.97 5.79
N ILE A 110 -25.61 -24.79 4.96
CA ILE A 110 -24.86 -23.53 4.88
C ILE A 110 -24.91 -22.81 3.52
N HIS A 111 -25.43 -23.46 2.47
CA HIS A 111 -25.36 -22.95 1.09
C HIS A 111 -25.97 -21.54 0.89
N ASP A 112 -26.93 -21.14 1.73
CA ASP A 112 -27.63 -19.87 1.68
C ASP A 112 -27.08 -18.84 2.68
N LYS A 113 -26.22 -19.24 3.63
CA LYS A 113 -25.66 -18.36 4.66
C LYS A 113 -24.81 -17.24 4.06
N ALA A 114 -25.03 -16.01 4.53
CA ALA A 114 -24.39 -14.80 4.00
C ALA A 114 -22.86 -14.75 4.17
N GLN A 115 -22.32 -15.44 5.18
CA GLN A 115 -20.88 -15.54 5.46
C GLN A 115 -20.16 -16.44 4.45
N ILE A 116 -20.85 -17.44 3.88
CA ILE A 116 -20.26 -18.37 2.91
C ILE A 116 -20.10 -17.68 1.56
N ASN A 117 -18.86 -17.60 1.07
CA ASN A 117 -18.52 -17.05 -0.24
C ASN A 117 -18.49 -18.15 -1.30
N ASN A 118 -17.60 -19.13 -1.13
CA ASN A 118 -17.42 -20.24 -2.06
C ASN A 118 -17.37 -21.58 -1.32
N ILE A 119 -17.92 -22.62 -1.94
CA ILE A 119 -17.85 -24.02 -1.48
C ILE A 119 -17.15 -24.84 -2.57
N TYR A 120 -16.13 -25.58 -2.18
CA TYR A 120 -15.35 -26.48 -3.03
C TYR A 120 -15.48 -27.90 -2.49
N ILE A 121 -15.84 -28.85 -3.35
CA ILE A 121 -16.01 -30.24 -2.96
C ILE A 121 -14.81 -31.05 -3.45
N PHE A 122 -14.07 -31.64 -2.52
CA PHE A 122 -12.96 -32.53 -2.83
C PHE A 122 -13.42 -33.99 -2.77
N CYS A 123 -13.40 -34.69 -3.91
CA CYS A 123 -13.84 -36.08 -3.98
C CYS A 123 -13.21 -36.80 -5.17
N GLY A 124 -12.79 -38.06 -4.96
CA GLY A 124 -12.25 -38.92 -6.02
C GLY A 124 -13.26 -39.34 -7.10
N ASN A 125 -14.56 -39.11 -6.90
CA ASN A 125 -15.61 -39.43 -7.88
C ASN A 125 -16.45 -38.20 -8.23
N LYS A 126 -16.06 -37.52 -9.30
CA LYS A 126 -16.67 -36.27 -9.78
C LYS A 126 -18.15 -36.43 -10.16
N THR A 127 -18.48 -37.53 -10.85
CA THR A 127 -19.81 -37.83 -11.39
C THR A 127 -20.92 -37.91 -10.34
N LEU A 128 -20.57 -38.29 -9.10
CA LEU A 128 -21.55 -38.50 -8.03
C LEU A 128 -22.07 -37.18 -7.42
N HIS A 129 -21.30 -36.10 -7.54
CA HIS A 129 -21.58 -34.82 -6.87
C HIS A 129 -21.67 -33.63 -7.85
N GLU A 130 -21.42 -33.82 -9.15
CA GLU A 130 -21.50 -32.75 -10.16
C GLU A 130 -22.85 -32.02 -10.18
N GLN A 131 -23.95 -32.71 -9.87
CA GLN A 131 -25.29 -32.11 -9.76
C GLN A 131 -25.37 -30.98 -8.72
N TRP A 132 -24.50 -30.98 -7.70
CA TRP A 132 -24.47 -29.95 -6.65
C TRP A 132 -24.06 -28.58 -7.18
N THR A 133 -23.21 -28.53 -8.21
CA THR A 133 -22.82 -27.28 -8.88
C THR A 133 -24.00 -26.60 -9.59
N GLN A 134 -24.99 -27.39 -10.01
CA GLN A 134 -26.21 -26.88 -10.65
C GLN A 134 -27.29 -26.55 -9.61
N GLN A 135 -27.29 -27.26 -8.48
CA GLN A 135 -28.28 -27.11 -7.42
C GLN A 135 -27.97 -25.94 -6.47
N TRP A 136 -26.70 -25.65 -6.19
CA TRP A 136 -26.29 -24.64 -5.22
C TRP A 136 -25.27 -23.66 -5.82
N PRO A 137 -25.65 -22.37 -6.04
CA PRO A 137 -24.81 -21.38 -6.75
C PRO A 137 -23.44 -21.10 -6.11
N LYS A 138 -23.30 -21.34 -4.80
CA LYS A 138 -22.05 -21.16 -4.07
C LYS A 138 -21.09 -22.34 -4.19
N VAL A 139 -21.54 -23.47 -4.71
CA VAL A 139 -20.69 -24.64 -4.98
C VAL A 139 -19.98 -24.41 -6.31
N LYS A 140 -18.70 -24.03 -6.25
CA LYS A 140 -17.92 -23.61 -7.43
C LYS A 140 -17.39 -24.79 -8.24
N GLY A 141 -17.33 -25.98 -7.66
CA GLY A 141 -16.95 -27.18 -8.37
C GLY A 141 -16.78 -28.40 -7.49
N VAL A 142 -16.74 -29.54 -8.16
CA VAL A 142 -16.29 -30.82 -7.59
C VAL A 142 -14.95 -31.14 -8.23
N PHE A 143 -13.95 -31.33 -7.38
CA PHE A 143 -12.56 -31.45 -7.78
C PHE A 143 -12.01 -32.80 -7.32
N THR A 144 -11.35 -33.48 -8.24
CA THR A 144 -10.60 -34.71 -7.99
C THR A 144 -9.12 -34.43 -7.73
N ASP A 145 -8.66 -33.22 -8.12
CA ASP A 145 -7.33 -32.70 -7.88
C ASP A 145 -7.45 -31.39 -7.12
N ILE A 146 -6.76 -31.35 -6.02
CA ILE A 146 -6.77 -30.29 -5.03
C ILE A 146 -5.93 -29.07 -5.47
N SER A 147 -4.99 -29.28 -6.41
CA SER A 147 -4.26 -28.19 -7.09
C SER A 147 -5.22 -27.30 -7.87
N LEU A 148 -6.28 -27.87 -8.44
CA LEU A 148 -7.34 -27.12 -9.13
C LEU A 148 -8.24 -26.33 -8.15
N ILE A 149 -8.39 -26.82 -6.92
CA ILE A 149 -9.05 -26.06 -5.84
C ILE A 149 -8.19 -24.86 -5.49
N TYR A 150 -6.87 -25.06 -5.32
CA TYR A 150 -5.92 -23.98 -5.07
C TYR A 150 -5.94 -22.92 -6.18
N GLU A 151 -5.88 -23.33 -7.46
CA GLU A 151 -5.96 -22.39 -8.59
C GLU A 151 -7.29 -21.63 -8.60
N SER A 152 -8.41 -22.32 -8.39
CA SER A 152 -9.74 -21.70 -8.39
C SER A 152 -9.96 -20.76 -7.20
N LEU A 153 -9.42 -21.11 -6.04
CA LEU A 153 -9.47 -20.30 -4.82
C LEU A 153 -8.53 -19.09 -4.93
N THR A 154 -7.32 -19.29 -5.46
CA THR A 154 -6.37 -18.21 -5.76
C THR A 154 -6.94 -17.26 -6.78
N GLN A 155 -7.56 -17.75 -7.86
CA GLN A 155 -8.25 -16.92 -8.84
C GLN A 155 -9.41 -16.17 -8.19
N ALA A 156 -10.22 -16.81 -7.35
CA ALA A 156 -11.33 -16.15 -6.67
C ALA A 156 -10.89 -15.04 -5.70
N ILE A 157 -9.73 -15.22 -5.05
CA ILE A 157 -9.14 -14.22 -4.14
C ILE A 157 -8.42 -13.13 -4.93
N GLN A 158 -7.70 -13.47 -5.99
CA GLN A 158 -7.10 -12.50 -6.90
C GLN A 158 -8.17 -11.66 -7.60
N ASP A 159 -9.27 -12.26 -8.05
CA ASP A 159 -10.43 -11.55 -8.58
C ASP A 159 -11.06 -10.65 -7.52
N TYR A 160 -11.02 -11.02 -6.24
CA TYR A 160 -11.50 -10.18 -5.15
C TYR A 160 -10.55 -8.98 -4.91
N ASP A 161 -9.25 -9.24 -4.75
CA ASP A 161 -8.21 -8.24 -4.47
C ASP A 161 -7.98 -7.27 -5.65
N GLN A 162 -8.05 -7.75 -6.90
CA GLN A 162 -7.95 -6.92 -8.11
C GLN A 162 -9.15 -6.00 -8.32
N ASN A 163 -10.32 -6.35 -7.74
CA ASN A 163 -11.56 -5.59 -7.87
C ASN A 163 -11.81 -4.64 -6.69
N SER A 164 -10.96 -4.64 -5.65
CA SER A 164 -10.98 -3.67 -4.56
C SER A 164 -9.78 -2.71 -4.66
N GLU A 165 -9.87 -1.72 -5.55
CA GLU A 165 -8.89 -0.62 -5.57
C GLU A 165 -9.16 0.37 -4.42
N SER A 166 -8.09 0.82 -3.75
CA SER A 166 -8.21 1.93 -2.81
C SER A 166 -8.43 3.24 -3.57
N ILE A 167 -9.59 3.86 -3.33
CA ILE A 167 -10.00 5.11 -3.96
C ILE A 167 -10.17 6.15 -2.87
N ASN A 168 -9.57 7.32 -3.06
CA ASN A 168 -9.83 8.47 -2.22
C ASN A 168 -10.58 9.54 -3.00
N PHE A 169 -11.30 10.38 -2.26
CA PHE A 169 -12.17 11.37 -2.84
C PHE A 169 -11.96 12.73 -2.17
N ILE A 170 -11.99 13.81 -2.96
CA ILE A 170 -11.97 15.20 -2.47
C ILE A 170 -13.22 15.91 -2.99
N GLU A 171 -13.90 16.66 -2.13
CA GLU A 171 -15.07 17.49 -2.48
C GLU A 171 -14.71 18.61 -3.48
N THR A 172 -15.68 19.10 -4.24
CA THR A 172 -15.54 20.35 -5.00
C THR A 172 -15.27 21.51 -4.07
N ILE A 173 -14.23 22.29 -4.35
CA ILE A 173 -13.92 23.51 -3.59
C ILE A 173 -14.29 24.69 -4.49
N ASP A 174 -15.35 25.42 -4.10
CA ASP A 174 -15.88 26.55 -4.88
C ASP A 174 -15.00 27.82 -4.77
N ASP A 175 -14.12 27.93 -3.76
CA ASP A 175 -13.23 29.08 -3.56
C ASP A 175 -11.79 28.66 -3.20
N THR A 176 -10.84 29.01 -4.07
CA THR A 176 -9.40 28.74 -3.91
C THR A 176 -8.73 29.51 -2.75
N SER A 177 -9.43 30.44 -2.12
CA SER A 177 -8.86 31.35 -1.10
C SER A 177 -8.94 30.84 0.34
N ASN A 178 -9.61 29.71 0.61
CA ASN A 178 -9.80 29.21 1.98
C ASN A 178 -9.72 27.68 2.05
N ILE A 179 -8.70 27.11 1.41
CA ILE A 179 -8.43 25.68 1.58
C ILE A 179 -7.92 25.47 3.02
N ASN A 180 -8.76 24.94 3.89
CA ASN A 180 -8.29 24.43 5.18
C ASN A 180 -7.57 23.09 4.94
N LEU A 181 -6.37 23.19 4.37
CA LEU A 181 -5.56 22.07 3.90
C LEU A 181 -5.19 21.10 5.04
N ASN A 182 -5.23 21.57 6.29
CA ASN A 182 -5.04 20.77 7.50
C ASN A 182 -6.17 19.74 7.74
N LYS A 183 -7.30 19.83 7.04
CA LYS A 183 -8.41 18.87 7.11
C LYS A 183 -8.41 17.85 5.98
N LEU A 184 -7.51 17.99 5.00
CA LEU A 184 -7.49 17.09 3.88
C LEU A 184 -6.93 15.73 4.32
N ASP A 185 -7.55 14.66 3.84
CA ASP A 185 -7.01 13.33 4.05
C ASP A 185 -5.66 13.23 3.34
N ARG A 186 -4.60 13.18 4.15
CA ARG A 186 -3.23 13.12 3.66
C ARG A 186 -3.01 11.88 2.78
N SER A 187 -3.82 10.83 2.94
CA SER A 187 -3.79 9.60 2.14
C SER A 187 -4.05 9.81 0.65
N PHE A 188 -4.81 10.85 0.26
CA PHE A 188 -5.07 11.13 -1.15
C PHE A 188 -3.77 11.35 -1.94
N MET A 189 -2.77 11.99 -1.33
CA MET A 189 -1.58 12.49 -2.05
C MET A 189 -0.29 11.75 -1.72
N TYR A 190 -0.32 10.80 -0.79
CA TYR A 190 0.89 10.07 -0.42
C TYR A 190 1.47 9.27 -1.58
N THR A 191 0.63 8.67 -2.44
CA THR A 191 1.14 7.96 -3.63
C THR A 191 1.73 8.90 -4.68
N GLN A 192 1.25 10.15 -4.77
CA GLN A 192 1.87 11.16 -5.62
C GLN A 192 3.26 11.54 -5.10
N LEU A 193 3.37 11.84 -3.80
CA LEU A 193 4.64 12.18 -3.18
C LEU A 193 5.63 11.00 -3.24
N LEU A 194 5.14 9.81 -2.94
CA LEU A 194 5.93 8.60 -2.98
C LEU A 194 6.44 8.35 -4.39
N LYS A 195 5.59 8.48 -5.42
CA LYS A 195 6.01 8.46 -6.83
C LYS A 195 7.12 9.48 -7.08
N GLU A 196 6.91 10.75 -6.76
CA GLU A 196 7.91 11.81 -6.96
C GLU A 196 9.25 11.49 -6.26
N ILE A 197 9.21 10.92 -5.06
CA ILE A 197 10.39 10.56 -4.29
C ILE A 197 11.11 9.37 -4.93
N LEU A 198 10.39 8.28 -5.20
CA LEU A 198 10.95 7.05 -5.78
C LEU A 198 11.60 7.31 -7.14
N LEU A 199 11.04 8.21 -7.94
CA LEU A 199 11.62 8.63 -9.23
C LEU A 199 12.95 9.37 -9.10
N THR A 200 13.26 9.91 -7.92
CA THR A 200 14.56 10.57 -7.65
C THR A 200 15.58 9.64 -6.99
N ILE A 201 15.20 8.41 -6.66
CA ILE A 201 16.09 7.42 -6.06
C ILE A 201 16.80 6.64 -7.16
N ASP A 202 18.12 6.58 -7.06
CA ASP A 202 18.91 5.64 -7.82
C ASP A 202 18.93 4.28 -7.10
N PHE A 203 18.14 3.33 -7.59
CA PHE A 203 18.12 1.97 -7.10
C PHE A 203 19.31 1.19 -7.68
N GLU A 204 20.41 1.18 -6.93
CA GLU A 204 21.57 0.34 -7.23
C GLU A 204 21.22 -1.17 -7.19
N LEU A 205 22.06 -2.00 -7.81
CA LEU A 205 21.87 -3.46 -7.89
C LEU A 205 21.71 -4.13 -6.51
N GLU A 206 22.27 -3.54 -5.46
CA GLU A 206 22.12 -4.02 -4.07
C GLU A 206 20.64 -4.08 -3.65
N TYR A 207 19.82 -3.10 -4.02
CA TYR A 207 18.40 -3.06 -3.66
C TYR A 207 17.60 -4.17 -4.36
N PHE A 208 17.94 -4.49 -5.61
CA PHE A 208 17.34 -5.62 -6.32
C PHE A 208 17.71 -6.96 -5.66
N ASN A 209 18.96 -7.12 -5.22
CA ASN A 209 19.41 -8.32 -4.52
C ASN A 209 18.74 -8.46 -3.14
N ASP A 210 18.62 -7.36 -2.39
CA ASP A 210 17.91 -7.33 -1.10
C ASP A 210 16.43 -7.70 -1.27
N PHE A 211 15.81 -7.25 -2.37
CA PHE A 211 14.47 -7.66 -2.76
C PHE A 211 14.38 -9.17 -3.03
N LEU A 212 15.31 -9.74 -3.79
CA LEU A 212 15.34 -11.18 -4.04
C LEU A 212 15.52 -11.99 -2.76
N ILE A 213 16.42 -11.57 -1.86
CA ILE A 213 16.62 -12.22 -0.55
C ILE A 213 15.32 -12.19 0.25
N PHE A 214 14.68 -11.02 0.33
CA PHE A 214 13.38 -10.88 0.98
C PHE A 214 12.34 -11.82 0.36
N CYS A 215 12.22 -11.88 -0.96
CA CYS A 215 11.26 -12.77 -1.61
C CYS A 215 11.54 -14.24 -1.32
N ARG A 216 12.81 -14.66 -1.24
CA ARG A 216 13.17 -16.04 -0.88
C ARG A 216 12.77 -16.40 0.54
N GLU A 217 12.89 -15.45 1.48
CA GLU A 217 12.42 -15.63 2.85
C GLU A 217 10.89 -15.60 2.93
N TYR A 218 10.26 -14.65 2.24
CA TYR A 218 8.81 -14.46 2.22
C TYR A 218 8.09 -15.66 1.59
N PHE A 219 8.67 -16.27 0.57
CA PHE A 219 8.15 -17.44 -0.14
C PHE A 219 8.87 -18.73 0.24
N ALA A 220 9.51 -18.82 1.41
CA ALA A 220 10.31 -19.98 1.80
C ALA A 220 9.56 -21.32 1.67
N ASP A 221 8.24 -21.31 1.92
CA ASP A 221 7.36 -22.48 1.83
C ASP A 221 6.58 -22.56 0.50
N ASN A 222 6.82 -21.67 -0.46
CA ASN A 222 6.12 -21.61 -1.76
C ASN A 222 7.07 -21.95 -2.92
N ASN A 223 7.14 -23.22 -3.29
CA ASN A 223 8.01 -23.69 -4.39
C ASN A 223 7.68 -23.07 -5.76
N ILE A 224 6.44 -22.66 -6.00
CA ILE A 224 6.05 -22.03 -7.27
C ILE A 224 6.63 -20.62 -7.33
N GLU A 225 6.42 -19.83 -6.27
CA GLU A 225 6.94 -18.46 -6.23
C GLU A 225 8.45 -18.41 -6.11
N LEU A 226 9.10 -19.37 -5.44
CA LEU A 226 10.56 -19.49 -5.45
C LEU A 226 11.12 -19.69 -6.87
N ARG A 227 10.44 -20.47 -7.73
CA ARG A 227 10.82 -20.57 -9.15
C ARG A 227 10.63 -19.25 -9.90
N ASN A 228 9.59 -18.49 -9.57
CA ASN A 228 9.39 -17.15 -10.11
C ASN A 228 10.49 -16.19 -9.64
N VAL A 229 10.94 -16.28 -8.38
CA VAL A 229 12.08 -15.52 -7.87
C VAL A 229 13.37 -15.88 -8.62
N ASP A 230 13.65 -17.17 -8.82
CA ASP A 230 14.81 -17.63 -9.61
C ASP A 230 14.76 -17.11 -11.05
N LYS A 231 13.57 -17.01 -11.63
CA LYS A 231 13.36 -16.49 -12.97
C LYS A 231 13.59 -14.98 -13.01
N ILE A 232 13.03 -14.23 -12.06
CA ILE A 232 13.25 -12.78 -11.95
C ILE A 232 14.76 -12.50 -11.81
N GLU A 233 15.46 -13.21 -10.92
CA GLU A 233 16.91 -13.03 -10.74
C GLU A 233 17.70 -13.18 -12.05
N LYS A 234 17.34 -14.15 -12.89
CA LYS A 234 18.05 -14.45 -14.14
C LYS A 234 17.61 -13.57 -15.31
N GLU A 235 16.33 -13.25 -15.39
CA GLU A 235 15.70 -12.75 -16.61
C GLU A 235 15.17 -11.32 -16.48
N TYR A 236 15.21 -10.70 -15.28
CA TYR A 236 14.60 -9.38 -15.06
C TYR A 236 15.06 -8.34 -16.09
N GLN A 237 16.37 -8.28 -16.37
CA GLN A 237 16.95 -7.32 -17.31
C GLN A 237 16.64 -7.60 -18.80
N TYR A 238 16.21 -8.82 -19.15
CA TYR A 238 15.90 -9.19 -20.54
C TYR A 238 14.47 -8.85 -20.94
N HIS A 239 13.61 -8.55 -19.97
CA HIS A 239 12.21 -8.21 -20.19
C HIS A 239 11.91 -6.80 -19.68
N GLN A 240 10.99 -6.12 -20.36
CA GLN A 240 10.57 -4.78 -19.95
C GLN A 240 9.68 -4.84 -18.69
N PRO A 241 9.63 -3.77 -17.87
CA PRO A 241 8.85 -3.77 -16.62
C PRO A 241 7.35 -4.12 -16.77
N ILE A 242 6.70 -3.69 -17.86
CA ILE A 242 5.28 -4.00 -18.13
C ILE A 242 5.09 -5.49 -18.41
N TRP A 243 6.09 -6.15 -19.01
CA TRP A 243 6.06 -7.59 -19.23
C TRP A 243 5.99 -8.30 -17.89
N TRP A 244 6.84 -7.93 -16.92
CA TRP A 244 6.82 -8.49 -15.57
C TRP A 244 5.53 -8.15 -14.80
N TYR A 245 5.02 -6.93 -14.96
CA TYR A 245 3.76 -6.52 -14.35
C TYR A 245 2.56 -7.33 -14.87
N THR A 246 2.61 -7.80 -16.12
CA THR A 246 1.54 -8.60 -16.73
C THR A 246 1.87 -10.09 -16.77
N TYR A 247 3.04 -10.50 -16.29
CA TYR A 247 3.43 -11.90 -16.21
C TYR A 247 2.77 -12.55 -15.00
N ASN A 248 2.39 -13.82 -15.15
CA ASN A 248 1.76 -14.59 -14.08
C ASN A 248 2.78 -14.96 -12.99
N CYS A 249 3.06 -14.00 -12.10
CA CYS A 249 3.90 -14.14 -10.92
C CYS A 249 3.45 -13.16 -9.83
N PHE A 250 4.07 -13.28 -8.64
CA PHE A 250 3.74 -12.47 -7.48
C PHE A 250 3.96 -10.94 -7.63
N LEU A 251 4.74 -10.45 -8.61
CA LEU A 251 5.14 -9.03 -8.65
C LEU A 251 3.95 -8.06 -8.71
N CYS A 252 2.97 -8.34 -9.58
CA CYS A 252 1.82 -7.46 -9.77
C CYS A 252 0.91 -7.44 -8.54
N SER A 253 0.56 -8.63 -8.02
CA SER A 253 -0.30 -8.76 -6.85
C SER A 253 0.36 -8.17 -5.60
N MET A 254 1.64 -8.46 -5.38
CA MET A 254 2.42 -7.93 -4.26
C MET A 254 2.53 -6.42 -4.33
N LEU A 255 2.79 -5.86 -5.52
CA LEU A 255 2.85 -4.41 -5.71
C LEU A 255 1.51 -3.72 -5.46
N ASN A 256 0.44 -4.19 -6.09
CA ASN A 256 -0.88 -3.58 -5.95
C ASN A 256 -1.38 -3.67 -4.51
N LYS A 257 -1.17 -4.81 -3.86
CA LYS A 257 -1.44 -4.98 -2.43
C LYS A 257 -0.67 -3.95 -1.60
N ALA A 258 0.65 -3.84 -1.79
CA ALA A 258 1.48 -2.92 -1.03
C ALA A 258 1.01 -1.47 -1.15
N LEU A 259 0.63 -1.04 -2.36
CA LEU A 259 0.12 0.30 -2.62
C LEU A 259 -1.28 0.51 -2.05
N HIS A 260 -2.15 -0.50 -2.07
CA HIS A 260 -3.49 -0.43 -1.50
C HIS A 260 -3.46 -0.34 0.02
N THR A 261 -2.62 -1.14 0.67
CA THR A 261 -2.50 -1.20 2.13
C THR A 261 -1.51 -0.19 2.70
N MET A 262 -0.86 0.61 1.85
CA MET A 262 0.23 1.51 2.24
C MET A 262 1.33 0.79 3.05
N GLU A 263 1.66 -0.44 2.65
CA GLU A 263 2.69 -1.25 3.29
C GLU A 263 4.09 -0.74 2.92
N MET A 264 4.51 0.33 3.59
CA MET A 264 5.72 1.09 3.23
C MET A 264 6.98 0.24 3.13
N ASP A 265 7.13 -0.81 3.94
CA ASP A 265 8.32 -1.68 3.88
C ASP A 265 8.39 -2.41 2.54
N LEU A 266 7.25 -2.92 2.09
CA LEU A 266 7.13 -3.61 0.81
C LEU A 266 7.22 -2.64 -0.35
N ILE A 267 6.62 -1.44 -0.25
CA ILE A 267 6.74 -0.40 -1.27
C ILE A 267 8.20 0.03 -1.45
N ILE A 268 8.96 0.18 -0.37
CA ILE A 268 10.38 0.53 -0.43
C ILE A 268 11.19 -0.58 -1.13
N LYS A 269 10.93 -1.84 -0.80
CA LYS A 269 11.58 -2.99 -1.44
C LYS A 269 11.25 -3.10 -2.93
N LEU A 270 10.00 -2.78 -3.29
CA LEU A 270 9.53 -2.72 -4.68
C LEU A 270 9.84 -1.39 -5.37
N GLY A 271 10.53 -0.45 -4.72
CA GLY A 271 10.73 0.91 -5.22
C GLY A 271 11.41 0.94 -6.59
N PHE A 272 12.37 0.04 -6.83
CA PHE A 272 13.01 -0.11 -8.15
C PHE A 272 12.00 -0.47 -9.22
N PHE A 273 11.13 -1.46 -8.95
CA PHE A 273 10.14 -1.94 -9.90
C PHE A 273 9.05 -0.89 -10.15
N ILE A 274 8.62 -0.16 -9.12
CA ILE A 274 7.68 0.97 -9.25
C ILE A 274 8.25 2.04 -10.17
N ARG A 275 9.52 2.42 -9.96
CA ARG A 275 10.22 3.42 -10.77
C ARG A 275 10.32 2.94 -12.22
N ASP A 276 10.84 1.73 -12.43
CA ASP A 276 11.06 1.18 -13.77
C ASP A 276 9.73 1.02 -14.53
N LEU A 277 8.68 0.54 -13.85
CA LEU A 277 7.34 0.41 -14.43
C LEU A 277 6.73 1.77 -14.79
N HIS A 278 6.87 2.77 -13.91
CA HIS A 278 6.45 4.14 -14.21
C HIS A 278 7.16 4.70 -15.45
N GLN A 279 8.50 4.60 -15.48
CA GLN A 279 9.31 5.11 -16.59
C GLN A 279 8.93 4.44 -17.91
N HIS A 280 8.80 3.11 -17.93
CA HIS A 280 8.40 2.41 -19.13
C HIS A 280 6.99 2.79 -19.61
N ILE A 281 6.03 3.02 -18.72
CA ILE A 281 4.71 3.55 -19.09
C ILE A 281 4.84 4.97 -19.66
N ALA A 282 5.69 5.82 -19.08
CA ALA A 282 5.91 7.20 -19.52
C ALA A 282 6.57 7.26 -20.90
N ASP A 283 7.56 6.40 -21.16
CA ASP A 283 8.22 6.30 -22.46
C ASP A 283 7.21 5.87 -23.54
N LEU A 284 6.43 4.82 -23.28
CA LEU A 284 5.37 4.39 -24.18
C LEU A 284 4.28 5.45 -24.35
N HIS A 285 3.95 6.20 -23.30
CA HIS A 285 3.01 7.32 -23.39
C HIS A 285 3.50 8.37 -24.38
N TYR A 286 4.77 8.78 -24.25
CA TYR A 286 5.39 9.76 -25.14
C TYR A 286 5.44 9.24 -26.59
N GLU A 287 5.83 7.98 -26.79
CA GLU A 287 5.85 7.35 -28.11
C GLU A 287 4.46 7.29 -28.77
N GLN A 288 3.42 7.02 -27.99
CA GLN A 288 2.06 6.83 -28.52
C GLN A 288 1.26 8.13 -28.65
N TYR A 289 1.53 9.12 -27.80
CA TYR A 289 0.66 10.30 -27.63
C TYR A 289 1.39 11.64 -27.56
N GLY A 290 2.72 11.68 -27.70
CA GLY A 290 3.51 12.92 -27.66
C GLY A 290 3.21 13.91 -28.80
N ASP A 291 3.92 15.03 -28.82
CA ASP A 291 3.61 16.25 -29.60
C ASP A 291 3.45 16.04 -31.13
N HIS A 292 3.96 14.94 -31.67
CA HIS A 292 3.85 14.59 -33.10
C HIS A 292 2.55 13.85 -33.46
N HIS A 293 1.75 13.46 -32.48
CA HIS A 293 0.47 12.78 -32.67
C HIS A 293 -0.67 13.72 -32.30
N GLN A 294 -1.52 14.05 -33.29
CA GLN A 294 -2.77 14.78 -33.05
C GLN A 294 -3.75 13.82 -32.35
N SER A 295 -3.53 13.60 -31.06
CA SER A 295 -4.19 12.58 -30.27
C SER A 295 -5.62 12.98 -29.98
N LYS A 296 -6.57 12.27 -30.60
CA LYS A 296 -8.00 12.47 -30.33
C LYS A 296 -8.33 11.99 -28.93
N THR A 297 -9.21 12.71 -28.24
CA THR A 297 -9.81 12.26 -26.99
C THR A 297 -10.50 10.91 -27.20
N PHE A 298 -10.36 10.00 -26.24
CA PHE A 298 -11.00 8.69 -26.27
C PHE A 298 -11.58 8.30 -24.91
N THR A 299 -12.28 7.17 -24.87
CA THR A 299 -12.92 6.67 -23.65
C THR A 299 -12.40 5.28 -23.32
N VAL A 300 -12.11 5.06 -22.05
CA VAL A 300 -11.81 3.75 -21.47
C VAL A 300 -12.79 3.45 -20.35
N TYR A 301 -12.87 2.18 -20.00
CA TYR A 301 -13.84 1.64 -19.07
C TYR A 301 -13.14 0.80 -18.00
N ARG A 302 -13.67 0.87 -16.79
CA ARG A 302 -13.28 0.00 -15.67
C ARG A 302 -14.52 -0.38 -14.90
N GLY A 303 -14.65 -1.67 -14.59
CA GLY A 303 -15.72 -2.16 -13.73
C GLY A 303 -15.13 -2.71 -12.45
N GLN A 304 -15.74 -2.38 -11.32
CA GLN A 304 -15.30 -2.87 -10.01
C GLN A 304 -16.43 -2.80 -8.99
N GLY A 305 -16.21 -3.40 -7.83
CA GLY A 305 -17.05 -3.21 -6.65
C GLY A 305 -16.57 -2.01 -5.85
N LEU A 306 -17.49 -1.29 -5.21
CA LEU A 306 -17.20 -0.35 -4.15
C LEU A 306 -17.90 -0.76 -2.86
N SER A 307 -17.27 -0.48 -1.73
CA SER A 307 -17.97 -0.55 -0.43
C SER A 307 -19.12 0.47 -0.41
N GLN A 308 -20.11 0.24 0.46
CA GLN A 308 -21.18 1.21 0.65
C GLN A 308 -20.63 2.58 1.07
N THR A 309 -19.62 2.59 1.95
CA THR A 309 -18.95 3.81 2.42
C THR A 309 -18.31 4.58 1.27
N ASP A 310 -17.55 3.91 0.40
CA ASP A 310 -16.87 4.56 -0.73
C ASP A 310 -17.87 5.06 -1.77
N PHE A 311 -18.96 4.32 -1.98
CA PHE A 311 -20.04 4.77 -2.85
C PHE A 311 -20.76 6.00 -2.29
N ASP A 312 -21.03 6.03 -0.98
CA ASP A 312 -21.62 7.18 -0.31
C ASP A 312 -20.69 8.41 -0.38
N GLN A 313 -19.37 8.21 -0.31
CA GLN A 313 -18.40 9.27 -0.54
C GLN A 313 -18.40 9.75 -1.99
N LEU A 314 -18.38 8.83 -2.95
CA LEU A 314 -18.42 9.12 -4.38
C LEU A 314 -19.64 9.95 -4.76
N THR A 315 -20.82 9.59 -4.24
CA THR A 315 -22.08 10.30 -4.50
C THR A 315 -22.11 11.70 -3.90
N LYS A 316 -21.55 11.89 -2.69
CA LYS A 316 -21.47 13.20 -2.02
C LYS A 316 -20.48 14.15 -2.71
N LYS A 317 -19.44 13.62 -3.36
CA LYS A 317 -18.31 14.37 -3.91
C LYS A 317 -18.41 14.65 -5.40
N TYR A 318 -19.62 14.74 -5.94
CA TYR A 318 -19.88 15.08 -7.34
C TYR A 318 -19.14 16.36 -7.75
N GLY A 319 -18.49 16.34 -8.92
CA GLY A 319 -17.66 17.45 -9.43
C GLY A 319 -16.24 17.51 -8.83
N GLY A 320 -16.00 16.76 -7.74
CA GLY A 320 -14.74 16.73 -7.01
C GLY A 320 -13.69 15.84 -7.68
N LEU A 321 -12.64 15.49 -6.93
CA LEU A 321 -11.54 14.65 -7.41
C LEU A 321 -11.64 13.23 -6.84
N LEU A 322 -11.23 12.26 -7.66
CA LEU A 322 -11.11 10.85 -7.33
C LEU A 322 -9.69 10.41 -7.70
N SER A 323 -8.95 9.81 -6.76
CA SER A 323 -7.62 9.25 -7.03
C SER A 323 -7.63 7.73 -6.96
N PHE A 324 -6.99 7.10 -7.94
CA PHE A 324 -6.58 5.70 -7.88
C PHE A 324 -5.11 5.64 -7.45
N HIS A 325 -4.84 4.98 -6.33
CA HIS A 325 -3.49 4.99 -5.73
C HIS A 325 -2.52 3.98 -6.34
N SER A 326 -3.01 2.97 -7.06
CA SER A 326 -2.18 1.98 -7.74
C SER A 326 -2.09 2.21 -9.26
N PHE A 327 -1.39 1.31 -9.96
CA PHE A 327 -1.42 1.22 -11.41
C PHE A 327 -2.81 0.78 -11.86
N LEU A 328 -3.45 1.62 -12.66
CA LEU A 328 -4.85 1.45 -13.02
C LEU A 328 -4.99 0.79 -14.38
N SER A 329 -5.50 -0.45 -14.39
CA SER A 329 -5.83 -1.18 -15.61
C SER A 329 -7.23 -0.82 -16.12
N THR A 330 -7.35 -0.54 -17.42
CA THR A 330 -8.62 -0.19 -18.07
C THR A 330 -8.73 -0.81 -19.46
N SER A 331 -9.97 -0.95 -19.95
CA SER A 331 -10.28 -1.51 -21.27
C SER A 331 -10.92 -0.47 -22.18
N LYS A 332 -10.69 -0.56 -23.49
CA LYS A 332 -11.52 0.15 -24.48
C LYS A 332 -12.86 -0.53 -24.73
N ASP A 333 -13.01 -1.80 -24.33
CA ASP A 333 -14.26 -2.53 -24.46
C ASP A 333 -15.13 -2.36 -23.22
N ARG A 334 -16.24 -1.64 -23.39
CA ARG A 334 -17.23 -1.42 -22.34
C ARG A 334 -17.81 -2.71 -21.77
N ASN A 335 -18.00 -3.74 -22.59
CA ASN A 335 -18.66 -4.98 -22.17
C ASN A 335 -17.77 -5.80 -21.23
N VAL A 336 -16.47 -5.81 -21.48
CA VAL A 336 -15.48 -6.43 -20.60
C VAL A 336 -15.56 -5.81 -19.21
N SER A 337 -15.46 -4.49 -19.12
CA SER A 337 -15.54 -3.77 -17.84
C SER A 337 -16.91 -3.92 -17.18
N LEU A 338 -18.01 -3.89 -17.94
CA LEU A 338 -19.35 -4.09 -17.38
C LEU A 338 -19.52 -5.49 -16.77
N ALA A 339 -18.87 -6.52 -17.31
CA ALA A 339 -18.89 -7.86 -16.73
C ALA A 339 -18.26 -7.86 -15.32
N PHE A 340 -17.11 -7.21 -15.13
CA PHE A 340 -16.49 -7.06 -13.81
C PHE A 340 -17.40 -6.32 -12.81
N ALA A 341 -18.01 -5.21 -13.21
CA ALA A 341 -18.95 -4.48 -12.35
C ALA A 341 -20.18 -5.32 -11.95
N ARG A 342 -20.63 -6.21 -12.83
CA ARG A 342 -21.73 -7.15 -12.56
C ARG A 342 -21.29 -8.30 -11.65
N GLN A 343 -20.10 -8.83 -11.83
CA GLN A 343 -19.58 -9.88 -10.95
C GLN A 343 -19.50 -9.39 -9.51
N SER A 344 -19.16 -8.11 -9.29
CA SER A 344 -19.11 -7.53 -7.94
C SER A 344 -20.45 -7.56 -7.19
N ILE A 345 -21.59 -7.44 -7.89
CA ILE A 345 -22.92 -7.47 -7.26
C ILE A 345 -23.45 -8.88 -6.94
N GLU A 346 -22.83 -9.92 -7.50
CA GLU A 346 -23.17 -11.32 -7.18
C GLU A 346 -22.79 -11.67 -5.73
N THR A 347 -21.90 -10.88 -5.14
CA THR A 347 -21.59 -10.91 -3.71
C THR A 347 -22.52 -9.95 -2.95
N SER A 348 -22.98 -10.33 -1.75
CA SER A 348 -24.09 -9.65 -1.06
C SER A 348 -23.84 -8.22 -0.57
N HIS A 349 -22.64 -7.64 -0.77
CA HIS A 349 -22.21 -6.42 -0.08
C HIS A 349 -21.73 -5.24 -0.97
N PRO A 350 -21.00 -5.41 -2.10
CA PRO A 350 -20.48 -4.26 -2.86
C PRO A 350 -21.52 -3.65 -3.80
N ILE A 351 -21.37 -2.35 -4.10
CA ILE A 351 -22.07 -1.70 -5.22
C ILE A 351 -21.21 -1.85 -6.46
N GLY A 352 -21.76 -2.40 -7.54
CA GLY A 352 -21.08 -2.52 -8.82
C GLY A 352 -21.02 -1.17 -9.52
N ILE A 353 -19.82 -0.75 -9.90
CA ILE A 353 -19.56 0.52 -10.58
C ILE A 353 -18.91 0.26 -11.92
N LEU A 354 -19.47 0.83 -12.98
CA LEU A 354 -18.84 1.00 -14.27
C LEU A 354 -18.34 2.44 -14.41
N PHE A 355 -17.04 2.63 -14.27
CA PHE A 355 -16.39 3.89 -14.61
C PHE A 355 -16.29 4.06 -16.13
N ILE A 356 -16.73 5.22 -16.61
CA ILE A 356 -16.63 5.66 -18.00
C ILE A 356 -15.66 6.83 -18.02
N MET A 357 -14.42 6.60 -18.44
CA MET A 357 -13.31 7.52 -18.23
C MET A 357 -12.94 8.22 -19.54
N LYS A 358 -13.10 9.54 -19.59
CA LYS A 358 -12.74 10.39 -20.74
C LYS A 358 -11.28 10.81 -20.61
N ILE A 359 -10.50 10.49 -21.63
CA ILE A 359 -9.05 10.70 -21.67
C ILE A 359 -8.72 11.71 -22.76
N ASP A 360 -8.04 12.79 -22.38
CA ASP A 360 -7.39 13.73 -23.29
C ASP A 360 -5.87 13.54 -23.15
N PRO A 361 -5.21 12.85 -24.12
CA PRO A 361 -3.79 12.55 -24.02
C PRO A 361 -2.91 13.80 -24.00
N SER A 362 -3.38 14.93 -24.56
CA SER A 362 -2.62 16.19 -24.62
C SER A 362 -2.53 16.93 -23.29
N LYS A 363 -3.32 16.51 -22.30
CA LYS A 363 -3.46 17.18 -21.00
C LYS A 363 -3.49 16.15 -19.89
N SER A 364 -2.60 15.16 -19.92
CA SER A 364 -2.61 14.10 -18.92
C SER A 364 -1.87 14.52 -17.65
N SER A 365 -2.50 14.43 -16.47
CA SER A 365 -1.80 14.58 -15.17
C SER A 365 -0.97 13.36 -14.77
N THR A 366 -1.14 12.23 -15.46
CA THR A 366 -0.43 10.99 -15.18
C THR A 366 -0.11 10.24 -16.48
N PRO A 367 1.08 9.63 -16.63
CA PRO A 367 1.36 8.82 -17.81
C PRO A 367 0.45 7.59 -17.91
N PHE A 368 0.09 7.22 -19.13
CA PHE A 368 -0.62 5.98 -19.45
C PHE A 368 -0.24 5.47 -20.82
N ALA A 369 -0.33 4.17 -21.04
CA ALA A 369 0.03 3.57 -22.32
C ALA A 369 -0.91 2.44 -22.73
N ASN A 370 -1.07 2.24 -24.03
CA ASN A 370 -1.58 0.98 -24.56
C ASN A 370 -0.48 -0.08 -24.48
N ILE A 371 -0.73 -1.12 -23.69
CA ILE A 371 0.27 -2.13 -23.36
C ILE A 371 0.18 -3.41 -24.19
N ARG A 372 -0.63 -3.43 -25.26
CA ARG A 372 -0.81 -4.61 -26.13
C ARG A 372 0.53 -5.20 -26.61
N ASN A 373 1.47 -4.35 -27.01
CA ASN A 373 2.75 -4.81 -27.57
C ASN A 373 3.82 -5.06 -26.50
N ALA A 374 3.60 -4.59 -25.26
CA ALA A 374 4.55 -4.69 -24.15
C ALA A 374 4.18 -5.77 -23.12
N SER A 375 2.91 -6.18 -23.08
CA SER A 375 2.37 -7.18 -22.15
C SER A 375 2.57 -8.62 -22.64
N VAL A 376 2.61 -9.57 -21.71
CA VAL A 376 2.71 -11.01 -21.98
C VAL A 376 1.52 -11.55 -22.77
N HIS A 377 0.33 -11.05 -22.45
CA HIS A 377 -0.93 -11.57 -22.97
C HIS A 377 -1.36 -10.94 -24.31
N HIS A 378 -0.67 -9.88 -24.75
CA HIS A 378 -0.99 -9.10 -25.94
C HIS A 378 -2.47 -8.64 -26.04
N LYS A 379 -3.11 -8.42 -24.89
CA LYS A 379 -4.48 -7.91 -24.81
C LYS A 379 -4.50 -6.40 -24.97
N GLU A 380 -5.55 -5.87 -25.59
CA GLU A 380 -5.72 -4.42 -25.70
C GLU A 380 -6.17 -3.86 -24.35
N GLU A 381 -5.25 -3.15 -23.70
CA GLU A 381 -5.39 -2.63 -22.35
C GLU A 381 -4.69 -1.28 -22.27
N ILE A 382 -5.34 -0.30 -21.61
CA ILE A 382 -4.71 0.97 -21.28
C ILE A 382 -4.34 0.92 -19.79
N LEU A 383 -3.05 0.95 -19.52
CA LEU A 383 -2.49 0.94 -18.18
C LEU A 383 -2.04 2.35 -17.82
N PHE A 384 -2.59 2.89 -16.74
CA PHE A 384 -2.14 4.16 -16.16
C PHE A 384 -1.07 3.91 -15.10
N SER A 385 -0.18 4.88 -14.97
CA SER A 385 0.80 4.88 -13.90
C SER A 385 0.16 5.14 -12.53
N ILE A 386 0.95 4.90 -11.49
CA ILE A 386 0.56 5.12 -10.08
C ILE A 386 0.09 6.57 -9.84
N HIS A 387 -0.94 6.70 -8.99
CA HIS A 387 -1.59 7.95 -8.65
C HIS A 387 -2.23 8.63 -9.87
N SER A 388 -3.35 8.06 -10.31
CA SER A 388 -4.15 8.60 -11.41
C SER A 388 -5.37 9.35 -10.86
N VAL A 389 -5.50 10.63 -11.20
CA VAL A 389 -6.54 11.51 -10.64
C VAL A 389 -7.57 11.89 -11.70
N PHE A 390 -8.84 11.72 -11.36
CA PHE A 390 -9.98 12.00 -12.23
C PHE A 390 -10.96 12.95 -11.56
N ARG A 391 -11.62 13.77 -12.37
CA ARG A 391 -12.75 14.60 -11.94
C ARG A 391 -14.05 13.80 -12.05
N ILE A 392 -14.84 13.81 -10.98
CA ILE A 392 -16.09 13.06 -10.88
C ILE A 392 -17.19 13.78 -11.67
N GLY A 393 -17.73 13.09 -12.67
CA GLY A 393 -18.81 13.56 -13.53
C GLY A 393 -20.17 12.95 -13.17
N SER A 394 -21.06 12.86 -14.15
CA SER A 394 -22.43 12.39 -13.92
C SER A 394 -22.50 10.91 -13.52
N MET A 395 -23.43 10.60 -12.62
CA MET A 395 -23.71 9.24 -12.16
C MET A 395 -25.09 8.82 -12.61
N LYS A 396 -25.24 7.59 -13.09
CA LYS A 396 -26.52 7.05 -13.56
C LYS A 396 -26.66 5.59 -13.12
N LEU A 397 -27.83 5.22 -12.66
CA LEU A 397 -28.15 3.83 -12.36
C LEU A 397 -28.33 3.05 -13.68
N ILE A 398 -27.68 1.89 -13.80
CA ILE A 398 -27.76 1.01 -14.97
C ILE A 398 -28.94 0.03 -14.83
N ASP A 399 -29.08 -0.58 -13.65
CA ASP A 399 -30.11 -1.58 -13.38
C ASP A 399 -31.04 -1.12 -12.25
N LYS A 400 -32.33 -0.96 -12.59
CA LYS A 400 -33.40 -0.56 -11.65
C LYS A 400 -33.94 -1.71 -10.81
N THR A 401 -33.59 -2.95 -11.13
CA THR A 401 -34.13 -4.13 -10.44
C THR A 401 -33.43 -4.40 -9.11
N ASN A 402 -32.14 -4.05 -9.00
CA ASN A 402 -31.33 -4.25 -7.78
C ASN A 402 -30.76 -2.95 -7.18
N ASN A 403 -30.86 -1.81 -7.88
CA ASN A 403 -30.30 -0.50 -7.48
C ASN A 403 -28.80 -0.50 -7.09
N ARG A 404 -28.06 -1.54 -7.47
CA ARG A 404 -26.67 -1.78 -7.03
C ARG A 404 -25.66 -1.72 -8.17
N LEU A 405 -26.08 -1.38 -9.39
CA LEU A 405 -25.19 -1.24 -10.54
C LEU A 405 -25.27 0.16 -11.13
N TRP A 406 -24.19 0.92 -11.03
CA TRP A 406 -24.11 2.32 -11.45
C TRP A 406 -23.05 2.53 -12.52
N GLN A 407 -23.27 3.51 -13.40
CA GLN A 407 -22.24 4.08 -14.25
C GLN A 407 -21.85 5.46 -13.74
N VAL A 408 -20.56 5.75 -13.78
CA VAL A 408 -19.98 6.99 -13.27
C VAL A 408 -19.04 7.54 -14.33
N GLU A 409 -19.32 8.74 -14.82
CA GLU A 409 -18.43 9.43 -15.75
C GLU A 409 -17.25 10.01 -14.97
N LEU A 410 -16.03 9.76 -15.46
CA LEU A 410 -14.79 10.32 -14.94
C LEU A 410 -14.07 11.06 -16.07
N THR A 411 -13.40 12.16 -15.78
CA THR A 411 -12.54 12.87 -16.74
C THR A 411 -11.13 12.94 -16.18
N LEU A 412 -10.14 12.49 -16.95
CA LEU A 412 -8.75 12.57 -16.51
C LEU A 412 -8.35 14.03 -16.28
N THR A 413 -7.73 14.30 -15.13
CA THR A 413 -7.27 15.64 -14.79
C THR A 413 -5.97 16.00 -15.52
N ASN A 414 -5.57 17.27 -15.41
CA ASN A 414 -4.33 17.79 -15.98
C ASN A 414 -3.60 18.66 -14.94
N ASP A 415 -2.34 18.98 -15.18
CA ASP A 415 -1.50 19.74 -14.24
C ASP A 415 -2.01 21.17 -13.98
N ASN A 416 -2.85 21.72 -14.87
CA ASN A 416 -3.49 23.03 -14.69
C ASN A 416 -4.84 22.94 -13.97
N ASP A 417 -5.28 21.76 -13.52
CA ASP A 417 -6.46 21.64 -12.68
C ASP A 417 -6.21 22.42 -11.37
N PRO A 418 -6.96 23.51 -11.09
CA PRO A 418 -6.61 24.41 -10.00
C PRO A 418 -6.63 23.74 -8.63
N GLN A 419 -7.54 22.79 -8.43
CA GLN A 419 -7.69 22.06 -7.18
C GLN A 419 -6.54 21.08 -6.98
N LEU A 420 -6.18 20.32 -8.02
CA LEU A 420 -5.04 19.41 -7.99
C LEU A 420 -3.72 20.16 -7.81
N CYS A 421 -3.57 21.30 -8.48
CA CYS A 421 -2.38 22.14 -8.39
C CYS A 421 -2.19 22.69 -6.97
N ALA A 422 -3.23 23.30 -6.38
CA ALA A 422 -3.17 23.83 -5.02
C ALA A 422 -2.85 22.74 -3.99
N LEU A 423 -3.43 21.55 -4.16
CA LEU A 423 -3.16 20.39 -3.32
C LEU A 423 -1.71 19.92 -3.43
N THR A 424 -1.22 19.78 -4.65
CA THR A 424 0.15 19.34 -4.93
C THR A 424 1.17 20.32 -4.34
N GLU A 425 0.96 21.63 -4.51
CA GLU A 425 1.85 22.66 -4.00
C GLU A 425 1.85 22.74 -2.46
N HIS A 426 0.68 22.56 -1.82
CA HIS A 426 0.63 22.53 -0.36
C HIS A 426 1.48 21.40 0.21
N ILE A 427 1.32 20.19 -0.33
CA ILE A 427 1.95 18.99 0.20
C ILE A 427 3.45 18.94 -0.11
N ARG A 428 3.89 19.51 -1.24
CA ARG A 428 5.31 19.73 -1.53
C ARG A 428 5.96 20.68 -0.51
N LYS A 429 5.23 21.68 -0.02
CA LYS A 429 5.72 22.58 1.04
C LYS A 429 5.82 21.86 2.39
N GLU A 430 4.88 20.98 2.71
CA GLU A 430 4.91 20.17 3.95
C GLU A 430 6.03 19.12 3.96
N THR A 431 6.41 18.56 2.80
CA THR A 431 7.42 17.48 2.69
C THR A 431 8.87 17.94 2.53
N LEU A 432 9.23 19.11 3.09
CA LEU A 432 10.60 19.66 3.14
C LEU A 432 11.28 19.69 1.76
N SER A 433 10.93 20.70 0.96
CA SER A 433 11.33 20.95 -0.44
C SER A 433 12.84 20.94 -0.78
N GLY A 434 13.74 20.85 0.21
CA GLY A 434 15.19 20.85 0.01
C GLY A 434 15.83 19.48 -0.24
N TYR A 435 15.16 18.38 0.11
CA TYR A 435 15.75 17.03 0.09
C TYR A 435 15.27 16.19 -1.09
N LYS A 436 16.10 15.23 -1.52
CA LYS A 436 15.80 14.30 -2.62
C LYS A 436 16.04 12.84 -2.20
N GLY A 437 15.47 11.92 -2.95
CA GLY A 437 15.65 10.49 -2.76
C GLY A 437 15.32 10.01 -1.35
N TRP A 438 16.22 9.20 -0.77
CA TRP A 438 16.03 8.57 0.53
C TRP A 438 15.81 9.55 1.70
N TYR A 439 16.40 10.75 1.66
CA TYR A 439 16.19 11.77 2.68
C TYR A 439 14.76 12.31 2.67
N ARG A 440 14.23 12.60 1.47
CA ARG A 440 12.83 13.03 1.31
C ARG A 440 11.87 11.92 1.69
N LEU A 441 12.22 10.66 1.43
CA LEU A 441 11.43 9.50 1.86
C LEU A 441 11.33 9.42 3.39
N GLY A 442 12.45 9.58 4.10
CA GLY A 442 12.44 9.59 5.56
C GLY A 442 11.60 10.73 6.14
N ALA A 443 11.62 11.91 5.51
CA ALA A 443 10.78 13.03 5.92
C ALA A 443 9.29 12.73 5.69
N LEU A 444 8.93 12.09 4.58
CA LEU A 444 7.57 11.63 4.33
C LEU A 444 7.13 10.60 5.37
N LEU A 445 7.99 9.65 5.74
CA LEU A 445 7.70 8.64 6.78
C LEU A 445 7.43 9.30 8.13
N LEU A 446 8.14 10.37 8.48
CA LEU A 446 7.85 11.15 9.69
C LEU A 446 6.47 11.82 9.66
N GLN A 447 6.05 12.37 8.52
CA GLN A 447 4.72 12.98 8.35
C GLN A 447 3.57 11.95 8.36
N LEU A 448 3.90 10.71 8.07
CA LEU A 448 3.02 9.54 8.14
C LEU A 448 3.00 8.89 9.53
N ASP A 449 3.69 9.47 10.50
CA ASP A 449 3.89 8.90 11.83
C ASP A 449 4.53 7.50 11.82
N GLN A 450 5.25 7.15 10.75
CA GLN A 450 5.99 5.90 10.58
C GLN A 450 7.40 6.04 11.16
N TYR A 451 7.50 6.40 12.44
CA TYR A 451 8.77 6.77 13.07
C TYR A 451 9.79 5.63 13.07
N ASP A 452 9.36 4.39 13.29
CA ASP A 452 10.26 3.22 13.29
C ASP A 452 10.85 2.96 11.91
N LYS A 453 10.08 3.17 10.85
CA LYS A 453 10.55 3.02 9.46
C LYS A 453 11.50 4.15 9.08
N ALA A 454 11.17 5.39 9.48
CA ALA A 454 12.07 6.53 9.31
C ALA A 454 13.40 6.29 10.05
N GLU A 455 13.36 5.74 11.26
CA GLU A 455 14.56 5.36 12.04
C GLU A 455 15.42 4.36 11.27
N GLN A 456 14.83 3.25 10.82
CA GLN A 456 15.54 2.20 10.09
C GLN A 456 16.20 2.76 8.83
N LEU A 457 15.46 3.56 8.06
CA LEU A 457 15.97 4.20 6.85
C LEU A 457 17.14 5.14 7.14
N TYR A 458 17.02 6.05 8.11
CA TYR A 458 18.10 6.99 8.43
C TYR A 458 19.32 6.29 9.02
N ASN A 459 19.15 5.23 9.81
CA ASN A 459 20.29 4.43 10.29
C ASN A 459 21.00 3.72 9.13
N LEU A 460 20.26 3.18 8.14
CA LEU A 460 20.85 2.60 6.93
C LEU A 460 21.70 3.63 6.17
N LEU A 461 21.14 4.83 5.95
CA LEU A 461 21.88 5.92 5.30
C LEU A 461 23.10 6.35 6.11
N LEU A 462 23.00 6.36 7.45
CA LEU A 462 24.09 6.75 8.34
C LEU A 462 25.27 5.78 8.27
N VAL A 463 25.02 4.49 8.01
CA VAL A 463 26.09 3.51 7.80
C VAL A 463 26.82 3.71 6.46
N LYS A 464 26.10 4.17 5.43
CA LYS A 464 26.65 4.37 4.07
C LYS A 464 27.29 5.75 3.88
N VAL A 465 27.00 6.73 4.74
CA VAL A 465 27.43 8.11 4.57
C VAL A 465 28.95 8.26 4.68
N THR A 466 29.53 9.04 3.77
CA THR A 466 30.98 9.35 3.77
C THR A 466 31.26 10.81 4.04
N LYS A 467 30.29 11.70 3.78
CA LYS A 467 30.44 13.14 3.98
C LYS A 467 29.91 13.56 5.35
N LYS A 468 30.72 14.33 6.07
CA LYS A 468 30.38 14.85 7.41
C LYS A 468 29.10 15.70 7.44
N GLY A 469 28.82 16.49 6.40
CA GLY A 469 27.59 17.29 6.34
C GLY A 469 26.32 16.44 6.27
N GLU A 470 26.38 15.36 5.49
CA GLU A 470 25.29 14.39 5.39
C GLU A 470 25.16 13.59 6.69
N GLU A 471 26.27 13.23 7.35
CA GLU A 471 26.28 12.58 8.68
C GLU A 471 25.62 13.46 9.76
N ALA A 472 25.94 14.76 9.77
CA ALA A 472 25.34 15.72 10.71
C ALA A 472 23.83 15.85 10.48
N HIS A 473 23.40 15.90 9.21
CA HIS A 473 22.00 15.95 8.85
C HIS A 473 21.25 14.67 9.25
N LEU A 474 21.83 13.48 9.01
CA LEU A 474 21.22 12.22 9.43
C LEU A 474 21.05 12.11 10.94
N ASN A 475 22.04 12.58 11.71
CA ASN A 475 21.91 12.64 13.16
C ASN A 475 20.82 13.63 13.59
N HIS A 476 20.67 14.77 12.91
CA HIS A 476 19.54 15.67 13.15
C HIS A 476 18.19 14.99 12.89
N MET A 477 18.03 14.32 11.74
CA MET A 477 16.79 13.61 11.41
C MET A 477 16.48 12.48 12.39
N LEU A 478 17.48 11.71 12.81
CA LEU A 478 17.33 10.72 13.88
C LEU A 478 16.94 11.36 15.22
N GLY A 479 17.43 12.57 15.52
CA GLY A 479 16.99 13.35 16.67
C GLY A 479 15.49 13.65 16.63
N ILE A 480 14.95 14.04 15.46
CA ILE A 480 13.51 14.25 15.25
C ILE A 480 12.74 12.94 15.49
N VAL A 481 13.20 11.85 14.88
CA VAL A 481 12.58 10.53 15.02
C VAL A 481 12.49 10.11 16.49
N LYS A 482 13.61 10.22 17.23
CA LYS A 482 13.67 9.84 18.65
C LYS A 482 12.79 10.72 19.54
N ASN A 483 12.72 12.02 19.24
CA ASN A 483 11.82 12.93 19.95
C ASN A 483 10.36 12.53 19.76
N ASN A 484 9.94 12.23 18.53
CA ASN A 484 8.58 11.80 18.23
C ASN A 484 8.24 10.42 18.80
N GLN A 485 9.23 9.52 18.94
CA GLN A 485 9.09 8.26 19.67
C GLN A 485 9.07 8.42 21.22
N GLY A 486 9.26 9.64 21.75
CA GLY A 486 9.37 9.89 23.19
C GLY A 486 10.70 9.44 23.82
N LYS A 487 11.71 9.05 23.02
CA LYS A 487 13.04 8.64 23.47
C LYS A 487 13.95 9.85 23.60
N TYR A 488 13.65 10.72 24.56
CA TYR A 488 14.25 12.05 24.68
C TYR A 488 15.76 12.05 24.91
N GLU A 489 16.30 11.11 25.70
CA GLU A 489 17.76 11.01 25.93
C GLU A 489 18.51 10.64 24.64
N GLU A 490 17.97 9.71 23.85
CA GLU A 490 18.52 9.36 22.54
C GLU A 490 18.41 10.55 21.57
N ALA A 491 17.29 11.29 21.61
CA ALA A 491 17.11 12.49 20.80
C ALA A 491 18.16 13.55 21.11
N ILE A 492 18.42 13.82 22.39
CA ILE A 492 19.48 14.75 22.84
C ILE A 492 20.83 14.31 22.27
N HIS A 493 21.19 13.05 22.46
CA HIS A 493 22.48 12.52 21.97
C HIS A 493 22.64 12.71 20.45
N ARG A 494 21.57 12.46 19.68
CA ARG A 494 21.56 12.62 18.22
C ARG A 494 21.70 14.08 17.80
N TYR A 495 20.98 15.01 18.43
CA TYR A 495 21.14 16.43 18.14
C TYR A 495 22.52 16.97 18.55
N GLU A 496 23.04 16.55 19.71
CA GLU A 496 24.40 16.90 20.14
C GLU A 496 25.45 16.42 19.14
N LYS A 497 25.30 15.19 18.62
CA LYS A 497 26.21 14.66 17.59
C LYS A 497 26.13 15.48 16.30
N SER A 498 24.92 15.86 15.88
CA SER A 498 24.72 16.75 14.72
C SER A 498 25.41 18.10 14.92
N ILE A 499 25.27 18.70 16.11
CA ILE A 499 25.89 19.99 16.48
C ILE A 499 27.41 19.88 16.49
N GLU A 500 27.97 18.82 17.09
CA GLU A 500 29.41 18.56 17.13
C GLU A 500 29.99 18.55 15.72
N ILE A 501 29.43 17.73 14.83
CA ILE A 501 29.91 17.63 13.45
C ILE A 501 29.74 18.96 12.71
N ASN A 502 28.58 19.61 12.81
CA ASN A 502 28.34 20.89 12.13
C ASN A 502 29.32 21.98 12.57
N ARG A 503 29.76 21.99 13.84
CA ARG A 503 30.79 22.92 14.34
C ARG A 503 32.18 22.64 13.77
N GLU A 504 32.48 21.39 13.41
CA GLU A 504 33.76 21.01 12.81
C GLU A 504 33.86 21.42 11.33
N ILE A 505 32.75 21.33 10.59
CA ILE A 505 32.77 21.43 9.13
C ILE A 505 32.14 22.69 8.54
N LEU A 506 31.32 23.42 9.30
CA LEU A 506 30.67 24.64 8.82
C LEU A 506 31.29 25.87 9.47
N LEU A 507 31.15 27.02 8.81
CA LEU A 507 31.30 28.30 9.50
C LEU A 507 30.33 28.31 10.70
N PRO A 508 30.66 28.97 11.83
CA PRO A 508 29.85 28.97 13.05
C PRO A 508 28.36 29.34 12.88
N ASN A 509 27.99 29.91 11.74
CA ASN A 509 26.68 30.47 11.43
C ASN A 509 26.03 29.73 10.24
N SER A 510 25.54 28.51 10.47
CA SER A 510 24.78 27.75 9.46
C SER A 510 23.36 27.45 9.94
N SER A 511 22.39 27.48 9.02
CA SER A 511 21.00 27.11 9.29
C SER A 511 20.85 25.69 9.84
N ALA A 512 21.75 24.77 9.46
CA ALA A 512 21.77 23.40 9.99
C ALA A 512 22.12 23.35 11.49
N LEU A 513 23.00 24.25 11.96
CA LEU A 513 23.34 24.36 13.38
C LEU A 513 22.16 24.94 14.18
N ALA A 514 21.49 25.96 13.64
CA ALA A 514 20.27 26.51 14.24
C ALA A 514 19.16 25.47 14.36
N ALA A 515 18.95 24.65 13.32
CA ALA A 515 17.96 23.58 13.32
C ALA A 515 18.21 22.55 14.44
N SER A 516 19.44 22.10 14.65
CA SER A 516 19.75 21.15 15.73
C SER A 516 19.66 21.76 17.13
N TYR A 517 19.96 23.06 17.29
CA TYR A 517 19.68 23.76 18.56
C TYR A 517 18.19 23.90 18.83
N ASN A 518 17.39 24.26 17.83
CA ASN A 518 15.94 24.24 17.95
C ASN A 518 15.44 22.84 18.33
N GLY A 519 15.99 21.78 17.72
CA GLY A 519 15.68 20.39 18.06
C GLY A 519 15.94 20.06 19.54
N LEU A 520 17.08 20.47 20.10
CA LEU A 520 17.34 20.34 21.54
C LEU A 520 16.36 21.16 22.38
N GLY A 521 16.04 22.39 21.95
CA GLY A 521 15.04 23.23 22.60
C GLY A 521 13.69 22.51 22.70
N SER A 522 13.24 21.91 21.60
CA SER A 522 12.00 21.12 21.53
C SER A 522 12.03 19.91 22.47
N VAL A 523 13.13 19.15 22.49
CA VAL A 523 13.26 17.99 23.39
C VAL A 523 13.21 18.42 24.86
N TYR A 524 13.95 19.47 25.23
CA TYR A 524 13.95 19.99 26.60
C TYR A 524 12.58 20.56 27.01
N SER A 525 11.86 21.17 26.07
CA SER A 525 10.48 21.59 26.27
C SER A 525 9.55 20.38 26.52
N SER A 526 9.68 19.31 25.74
CA SER A 526 8.90 18.07 25.91
C SER A 526 9.11 17.40 27.28
N ILE A 527 10.31 17.53 27.86
CA ILE A 527 10.60 17.04 29.22
C ILE A 527 10.42 18.09 30.32
N ASN A 528 9.80 19.24 30.01
CA ASN A 528 9.50 20.34 30.93
C ASN A 528 10.72 21.06 31.54
N ASP A 529 11.92 20.93 30.96
CA ASP A 529 13.09 21.75 31.33
C ASP A 529 13.10 23.02 30.48
N TYR A 530 12.18 23.93 30.78
CA TYR A 530 11.99 25.18 30.04
C TYR A 530 13.22 26.10 30.09
N SER A 531 14.05 25.99 31.14
CA SER A 531 15.27 26.80 31.26
C SER A 531 16.30 26.38 30.21
N LYS A 532 16.53 25.07 30.03
CA LYS A 532 17.38 24.58 28.95
C LYS A 532 16.75 24.79 27.59
N ALA A 533 15.44 24.58 27.47
CA ALA A 533 14.71 24.80 26.22
C ALA A 533 14.94 26.23 25.70
N HIS A 534 14.71 27.23 26.55
CA HIS A 534 14.94 28.65 26.26
C HIS A 534 16.40 28.91 25.85
N SER A 535 17.37 28.38 26.60
CA SER A 535 18.80 28.56 26.28
C SER A 535 19.18 28.00 24.89
N TYR A 536 18.58 26.88 24.48
CA TYR A 536 18.83 26.32 23.15
C TYR A 536 18.07 27.04 22.03
N TYR A 537 16.83 27.47 22.27
CA TYR A 537 16.10 28.31 21.32
C TYR A 537 16.79 29.67 21.09
N GLU A 538 17.33 30.30 22.14
CA GLU A 538 18.12 31.53 21.99
C GLU A 538 19.35 31.33 21.10
N LYS A 539 20.08 30.22 21.26
CA LYS A 539 21.23 29.90 20.40
C LYS A 539 20.80 29.76 18.94
N ALA A 540 19.67 29.10 18.68
CA ALA A 540 19.13 28.99 17.33
C ALA A 540 18.70 30.34 16.76
N LEU A 541 18.02 31.19 17.55
CA LEU A 541 17.60 32.53 17.14
C LEU A 541 18.80 33.41 16.78
N ILE A 542 19.88 33.38 17.57
CA ILE A 542 21.10 34.18 17.29
C ILE A 542 21.65 33.82 15.91
N ILE A 543 21.79 32.53 15.60
CA ILE A 543 22.28 32.07 14.30
C ILE A 543 21.32 32.47 13.17
N ASN A 544 20.01 32.25 13.36
CA ASN A 544 19.00 32.60 12.37
C ASN A 544 18.98 34.11 12.07
N ARG A 545 19.18 34.98 13.07
CA ARG A 545 19.26 36.44 12.87
C ARG A 545 20.49 36.87 12.09
N GLU A 546 21.59 36.14 12.19
CA GLU A 546 22.83 36.45 11.47
C GLU A 546 22.84 35.89 10.04
N THR A 547 22.00 34.89 9.75
CA THR A 547 22.05 34.12 8.49
C THR A 547 20.87 34.34 7.55
N LEU A 548 19.71 34.73 8.09
CA LEU A 548 18.46 34.82 7.33
C LEU A 548 18.03 36.28 7.09
N PRO A 549 17.35 36.57 5.96
CA PRO A 549 16.66 37.84 5.76
C PRO A 549 15.62 38.11 6.86
N LEU A 550 15.35 39.39 7.12
CA LEU A 550 14.43 39.83 8.19
C LEU A 550 13.00 39.30 8.05
N ASP A 551 12.58 38.95 6.84
CA ASP A 551 11.26 38.43 6.50
C ASP A 551 11.20 36.90 6.39
N HIS A 552 12.28 36.20 6.78
CA HIS A 552 12.34 34.75 6.66
C HIS A 552 11.42 34.05 7.67
N PRO A 553 10.58 33.06 7.26
CA PRO A 553 9.66 32.35 8.15
C PRO A 553 10.31 31.70 9.37
N ASP A 554 11.51 31.15 9.22
CA ASP A 554 12.24 30.52 10.35
C ASP A 554 12.57 31.50 11.49
N LEU A 555 12.68 32.82 11.22
CA LEU A 555 12.81 33.81 12.29
C LEU A 555 11.52 33.92 13.08
N ALA A 556 10.35 33.91 12.43
CA ALA A 556 9.07 33.92 13.11
C ALA A 556 8.90 32.68 13.99
N THR A 557 9.30 31.50 13.50
CA THR A 557 9.33 30.26 14.29
C THR A 557 10.26 30.37 15.49
N SER A 558 11.47 30.90 15.31
CA SER A 558 12.42 31.11 16.42
C SER A 558 11.88 32.05 17.49
N TYR A 559 11.21 33.15 17.12
CA TYR A 559 10.55 34.03 18.10
C TYR A 559 9.40 33.32 18.81
N ASN A 560 8.52 32.64 18.08
CA ASN A 560 7.41 31.89 18.68
C ASN A 560 7.88 30.83 19.71
N ASN A 561 9.03 30.21 19.47
CA ASN A 561 9.60 29.21 20.40
C ASN A 561 10.12 29.82 21.71
N ILE A 562 10.47 31.11 21.71
CA ILE A 562 10.99 31.83 22.89
C ILE A 562 9.85 32.47 23.70
N GLY A 563 8.72 32.78 23.04
CA GLY A 563 7.58 33.50 23.61
C GLY A 563 7.54 34.96 23.18
#